data_AF-S2E6W6-F1
#
_entry.id   AF-S2E6W6-F1
#
_cell.length_a   1.000
_cell.length_b   1.000
_cell.length_c   1.000
_cell.angle_alpha   90.00
_cell.angle_beta   90.00
_cell.angle_gamma   90.00
#
_symmetry.space_group_name_H-M   'P 1'
#
loop_
_entity.id
_entity.type
_entity.pdbx_description
1 polymer ?
#
loop_
_entity_poly.entity_id
_entity_poly.type
_entity_poly.pdbx_seq_one_letter_code
_entity_poly.pdbx_strand_id
1 'polypeptide(L)'
;AIQCYDAVLKLAPQELSVLVNKISSLRKKGKFSEALQYCDNILENNPKYNIVLYHKERILFSMNQFEESLLCCDVILDDYPLNGDVLFDKSCSLAMISKIDDALFILEKAISQGIQFKIKAKKLNLLKN
;
A
#
# COMPACT_ATOMS: atom_id res chain seq x y z
N ALA A 1 -12.55 -15.52 10.48
CA ALA A 1 -11.25 -15.08 9.94
C ALA A 1 -10.27 -14.71 11.05
N ILE A 2 -10.41 -13.57 11.75
CA ILE A 2 -9.42 -13.14 12.78
C ILE A 2 -9.13 -14.23 13.83
N GLN A 3 -10.16 -14.82 14.45
CA GLN A 3 -9.98 -15.91 15.41
C GLN A 3 -9.28 -17.15 14.82
N CYS A 4 -9.47 -17.42 13.52
CA CYS A 4 -8.78 -18.51 12.83
C CYS A 4 -7.30 -18.18 12.67
N TYR A 5 -6.97 -16.93 12.35
CA TYR A 5 -5.58 -16.48 12.28
C TYR A 5 -4.91 -16.53 13.66
N ASP A 6 -5.62 -16.14 14.72
CA ASP A 6 -5.12 -16.23 16.10
C ASP A 6 -4.75 -17.68 16.47
N ALA A 7 -5.56 -18.65 16.05
CA ALA A 7 -5.27 -20.06 16.28
C ALA A 7 -4.00 -20.52 15.55
N VAL A 8 -3.79 -20.09 14.30
CA VAL A 8 -2.56 -20.42 13.55
C VAL A 8 -1.34 -19.74 14.17
N LEU A 9 -1.45 -18.48 14.57
CA LEU A 9 -0.36 -17.71 15.17
C LEU A 9 0.06 -18.24 16.55
N LYS A 10 -0.81 -18.97 17.26
CA LYS A 10 -0.41 -19.72 18.47
C LYS A 10 0.58 -20.85 18.15
N LEU A 11 0.50 -21.43 16.96
CA LEU A 11 1.38 -22.54 16.52
C LEU A 11 2.61 -22.02 15.77
N ALA A 12 2.46 -20.94 15.00
CA ALA A 12 3.52 -20.31 14.21
C ALA A 12 3.44 -18.77 14.36
N PRO A 13 4.03 -18.18 15.41
CA PRO A 13 3.85 -16.76 15.75
C PRO A 13 4.36 -15.76 14.71
N GLN A 14 5.30 -16.18 13.86
CA GLN A 14 5.97 -15.32 12.88
C GLN A 14 5.53 -15.61 11.44
N GLU A 15 4.43 -16.34 11.24
CA GLU A 15 3.95 -16.66 9.91
C GLU A 15 3.40 -15.40 9.21
N LEU A 16 4.26 -14.75 8.42
CA LEU A 16 4.01 -13.44 7.81
C LEU A 16 2.74 -13.43 6.95
N SER A 17 2.46 -14.51 6.23
CA SER A 17 1.27 -14.63 5.38
C SER A 17 -0.03 -14.52 6.20
N VAL A 18 -0.06 -15.13 7.39
CA VAL A 18 -1.20 -15.11 8.32
C VAL A 18 -1.32 -13.75 8.99
N LEU A 19 -0.19 -13.14 9.39
CA LEU A 19 -0.15 -11.81 9.98
C LEU A 19 -0.69 -10.74 9.00
N VAL A 20 -0.27 -10.77 7.73
CA VAL A 20 -0.79 -9.89 6.67
C VAL A 20 -2.31 -10.04 6.51
N ASN A 21 -2.81 -11.28 6.47
CA ASN A 21 -4.25 -11.53 6.38
C ASN A 21 -5.04 -11.04 7.61
N LYS A 22 -4.43 -11.12 8.80
CA LYS A 22 -4.98 -10.55 10.03
C LYS A 22 -5.04 -9.02 9.97
N ILE A 23 -3.94 -8.36 9.58
CA ILE A 23 -3.87 -6.91 9.36
C ILE A 23 -4.98 -6.47 8.39
N SER A 24 -5.09 -7.12 7.22
CA SER A 24 -6.12 -6.76 6.25
C SER A 24 -7.54 -6.92 6.83
N SER A 25 -7.77 -7.93 7.69
CA SER A 25 -9.07 -8.16 8.30
C SER A 25 -9.39 -7.13 9.39
N LEU A 26 -8.40 -6.74 10.19
CA LEU A 26 -8.52 -5.69 11.21
C LEU A 26 -8.80 -4.33 10.57
N ARG A 27 -8.04 -3.96 9.54
CA ARG A 27 -8.26 -2.73 8.76
C ARG A 27 -9.67 -2.67 8.17
N LYS A 28 -10.15 -3.74 7.54
CA LYS A 28 -11.52 -3.81 6.99
C LYS A 28 -12.61 -3.69 8.06
N LYS A 29 -12.31 -4.01 9.32
CA LYS A 29 -13.22 -3.85 10.46
C LYS A 29 -13.09 -2.51 11.18
N GLY A 30 -12.25 -1.59 10.69
CA GLY A 30 -11.99 -0.30 11.34
C GLY A 30 -11.15 -0.40 12.61
N LYS A 31 -10.56 -1.57 12.90
CA LYS A 31 -9.66 -1.76 14.05
C LYS A 31 -8.24 -1.26 13.73
N PHE A 32 -8.13 0.04 13.48
CA PHE A 32 -6.93 0.63 12.89
C PHE A 32 -5.72 0.59 13.81
N SER A 33 -5.85 0.97 15.08
CA SER A 33 -4.74 0.95 16.04
C SER A 33 -4.16 -0.46 16.23
N GLU A 34 -5.01 -1.48 16.35
CA GLU A 34 -4.57 -2.88 16.46
C GLU A 34 -3.85 -3.32 15.18
N ALA A 35 -4.40 -2.99 14.00
CA ALA A 35 -3.78 -3.32 12.72
C ALA A 35 -2.41 -2.64 12.55
N LEU A 36 -2.29 -1.37 12.97
CA LEU A 36 -1.07 -0.59 12.89
C LEU A 36 0.06 -1.20 13.73
N GLN A 37 -0.26 -1.66 14.95
CA GLN A 37 0.70 -2.37 15.81
C GLN A 37 1.27 -3.62 15.12
N TYR A 38 0.44 -4.41 14.44
CA TYR A 38 0.95 -5.56 13.68
C TYR A 38 1.81 -5.14 12.49
N CYS A 39 1.47 -4.04 11.79
CA CYS A 39 2.32 -3.51 10.73
C CYS A 39 3.69 -3.11 11.27
N ASP A 40 3.73 -2.34 12.36
CA ASP A 40 4.98 -1.83 12.95
C ASP A 40 5.88 -2.98 13.39
N ASN A 41 5.35 -3.96 14.12
CA ASN A 41 6.11 -5.14 14.57
C ASN A 41 6.74 -5.92 13.41
N ILE A 42 6.04 -6.05 12.27
CA ILE A 42 6.60 -6.75 11.10
C ILE A 42 7.70 -5.91 10.45
N LEU A 43 7.47 -4.60 10.33
CA LEU A 43 8.37 -3.67 9.65
C LEU A 43 9.65 -3.39 10.45
N GLU A 44 9.66 -3.58 11.79
CA GLU A 44 10.88 -3.51 12.61
C GLU A 44 12.01 -4.37 12.07
N ASN A 45 11.70 -5.58 11.61
CA ASN A 45 12.68 -6.52 11.05
C ASN A 45 12.65 -6.59 9.51
N ASN A 46 11.63 -5.99 8.88
CA ASN A 46 11.41 -6.05 7.43
C ASN A 46 11.00 -4.67 6.89
N PRO A 47 11.87 -3.64 6.98
CA PRO A 47 11.47 -2.24 6.74
C PRO A 47 10.99 -1.97 5.31
N LYS A 48 11.36 -2.81 4.34
CA LYS A 48 10.93 -2.73 2.93
C LYS A 48 9.86 -3.74 2.55
N TYR A 49 9.12 -4.30 3.51
CA TYR A 49 8.08 -5.28 3.18
C TYR A 49 6.84 -4.58 2.59
N ASN A 50 6.87 -4.38 1.27
CA ASN A 50 5.93 -3.54 0.52
C ASN A 50 4.45 -3.90 0.71
N ILE A 51 4.12 -5.19 0.92
CA ILE A 51 2.74 -5.61 1.21
C ILE A 51 2.25 -5.04 2.55
N VAL A 52 3.11 -5.04 3.56
CA VAL A 52 2.77 -4.51 4.90
C VAL A 52 2.80 -2.99 4.89
N LEU A 53 3.76 -2.37 4.20
CA LEU A 53 3.79 -0.91 4.00
C LEU A 53 2.50 -0.43 3.34
N TYR A 54 1.99 -1.14 2.33
CA TYR A 54 0.73 -0.79 1.67
C TYR A 54 -0.47 -0.89 2.62
N HIS A 55 -0.49 -1.88 3.51
CA HIS A 55 -1.52 -1.93 4.55
C HIS A 55 -1.38 -0.81 5.57
N LYS A 56 -0.16 -0.52 6.02
CA LYS A 56 0.16 0.57 6.96
C LYS A 56 -0.26 1.92 6.40
N GLU A 57 0.12 2.22 5.16
CA GLU A 57 -0.29 3.42 4.41
C GLU A 57 -1.82 3.62 4.50
N ARG A 58 -2.60 2.61 4.09
CA ARG A 58 -4.07 2.71 4.08
C ARG A 58 -4.68 2.86 5.46
N ILE A 59 -4.06 2.27 6.48
CA ILE A 59 -4.47 2.42 7.88
C ILE A 59 -4.23 3.85 8.33
N LEU A 60 -3.02 4.38 8.11
CA LEU A 60 -2.62 5.75 8.45
C LEU A 60 -3.51 6.77 7.75
N PHE A 61 -3.77 6.60 6.45
CA PHE A 61 -4.71 7.43 5.70
C PHE A 61 -6.11 7.43 6.33
N SER A 62 -6.61 6.24 6.69
CA SER A 62 -7.93 6.11 7.35
C SER A 62 -7.97 6.74 8.76
N MET A 63 -6.81 6.96 9.38
CA MET A 63 -6.63 7.64 10.66
C MET A 63 -6.30 9.13 10.49
N ASN A 64 -6.34 9.67 9.27
CA ASN A 64 -5.93 11.03 8.92
C ASN A 64 -4.46 11.37 9.24
N GLN A 65 -3.59 10.35 9.29
CA GLN A 65 -2.14 10.48 9.45
C GLN A 65 -1.48 10.50 8.07
N PHE A 66 -1.68 11.60 7.35
CA PHE A 66 -1.38 11.70 5.92
C PHE A 66 0.13 11.78 5.65
N GLU A 67 0.87 12.48 6.50
CA GLU A 67 2.33 12.60 6.39
C GLU A 67 3.02 11.24 6.53
N GLU A 68 2.62 10.42 7.50
CA GLU A 68 3.18 9.07 7.67
C GLU A 68 2.70 8.10 6.56
N SER A 69 1.49 8.29 6.03
CA SER A 69 1.04 7.57 4.82
C SER A 69 1.95 7.89 3.63
N LEU A 70 2.32 9.17 3.42
CA LEU A 70 3.26 9.57 2.36
C LEU A 70 4.61 8.87 2.47
N LEU A 71 5.16 8.76 3.69
CA LEU A 71 6.42 8.05 3.91
C LEU A 71 6.31 6.57 3.51
N CYS A 72 5.18 5.92 3.79
CA CYS A 72 4.95 4.53 3.36
C CYS A 72 4.87 4.43 1.84
N CYS A 73 4.17 5.36 1.17
CA CYS A 73 4.13 5.43 -0.29
C CYS A 73 5.53 5.60 -0.89
N ASP A 74 6.35 6.49 -0.31
CA ASP A 74 7.70 6.77 -0.80
C ASP A 74 8.58 5.51 -0.76
N VAL A 75 8.56 4.77 0.35
CA VAL A 75 9.33 3.52 0.48
C VAL A 75 8.87 2.48 -0.54
N ILE A 76 7.58 2.35 -0.80
CA ILE A 76 7.07 1.39 -1.81
C ILE A 76 7.49 1.82 -3.23
N LEU A 77 7.46 3.12 -3.51
CA LEU A 77 7.79 3.69 -4.83
C LEU A 77 9.29 3.66 -5.12
N ASP A 78 10.16 3.54 -4.12
CA ASP A 78 11.59 3.29 -4.35
C ASP A 78 11.83 1.96 -5.09
N ASP A 79 11.09 0.90 -4.73
CA ASP A 79 11.17 -0.40 -5.38
C ASP A 79 10.27 -0.47 -6.63
N TYR A 80 9.11 0.19 -6.60
CA TYR A 80 8.09 0.14 -7.66
C TYR A 80 7.65 1.55 -8.12
N PRO A 81 8.52 2.32 -8.80
CA PRO A 81 8.30 3.74 -9.09
C PRO A 81 7.14 4.06 -10.03
N LEU A 82 6.60 3.03 -10.70
CA LEU A 82 5.49 3.09 -11.65
C LEU A 82 4.22 2.39 -11.14
N ASN A 83 4.17 2.04 -9.84
CA ASN A 83 2.97 1.45 -9.26
C ASN A 83 1.84 2.51 -9.23
N GLY A 84 0.89 2.37 -10.15
CA GLY A 84 -0.20 3.34 -10.32
C GLY A 84 -1.11 3.49 -9.10
N ASP A 85 -1.36 2.39 -8.37
CA ASP A 85 -2.20 2.41 -7.17
C ASP A 85 -1.52 3.21 -6.06
N VAL A 86 -0.23 2.98 -5.84
CA VAL A 86 0.55 3.70 -4.80
C VAL A 86 0.78 5.15 -5.18
N LEU A 87 0.98 5.47 -6.47
CA LEU A 87 1.04 6.85 -6.94
C LEU A 87 -0.30 7.57 -6.70
N PHE A 88 -1.42 6.89 -6.97
CA PHE A 88 -2.75 7.43 -6.69
C PHE A 88 -2.94 7.68 -5.18
N ASP A 89 -2.64 6.70 -4.33
CA ASP A 89 -2.76 6.84 -2.87
C ASP A 89 -1.86 7.97 -2.35
N LYS A 90 -0.62 8.10 -2.85
CA LYS A 90 0.27 9.23 -2.56
C LYS A 90 -0.35 10.59 -2.94
N SER A 91 -0.98 10.68 -4.12
CA SER A 91 -1.65 11.92 -4.55
C SER A 91 -2.81 12.30 -3.63
N CYS A 92 -3.56 11.31 -3.14
CA CYS A 92 -4.64 11.54 -2.17
C CYS A 92 -4.09 12.10 -0.86
N SER A 93 -3.02 11.52 -0.31
CA SER A 93 -2.40 12.01 0.92
C SER A 93 -1.85 13.43 0.77
N LEU A 94 -1.21 13.76 -0.36
CA LEU A 94 -0.76 15.14 -0.67
C LEU A 94 -1.92 16.13 -0.71
N ALA A 95 -3.05 15.74 -1.32
CA ALA A 95 -4.24 16.59 -1.39
C ALA A 95 -4.82 16.86 0.01
N MET A 96 -4.83 15.86 0.89
CA MET A 96 -5.35 16.00 2.27
C MET A 96 -4.51 16.96 3.13
N ILE A 97 -3.21 17.10 2.84
CA ILE A 97 -2.34 18.10 3.49
C ILE A 97 -2.20 19.40 2.69
N SER A 98 -3.14 19.66 1.77
CA SER A 98 -3.20 20.88 0.94
C SER A 98 -1.99 21.13 0.02
N LYS A 99 -1.19 20.11 -0.28
CA LYS A 99 -0.13 20.17 -1.31
C LYS A 99 -0.71 19.86 -2.68
N ILE A 100 -1.58 20.74 -3.17
CA ILE A 100 -2.42 20.49 -4.34
C ILE A 100 -1.60 20.35 -5.63
N ASP A 101 -0.59 21.18 -5.85
CA ASP A 101 0.24 21.11 -7.07
C ASP A 101 1.01 19.78 -7.16
N ASP A 102 1.61 19.36 -6.04
CA ASP A 102 2.29 18.06 -5.94
C ASP A 102 1.31 16.91 -6.15
N ALA A 103 0.11 16.99 -5.56
CA ALA A 103 -0.93 15.97 -5.71
C ALA A 103 -1.34 15.81 -7.18
N LEU A 104 -1.58 16.92 -7.89
CA LEU A 104 -1.95 16.91 -9.30
C LEU A 104 -0.84 16.32 -10.17
N PHE A 105 0.41 16.72 -9.93
CA PHE A 105 1.57 16.17 -10.64
C PHE A 105 1.69 14.65 -10.47
N ILE A 106 1.57 14.16 -9.24
CA ILE A 106 1.65 12.73 -8.95
C ILE A 106 0.45 11.97 -9.53
N LEU A 107 -0.74 12.55 -9.49
CA LEU A 107 -1.95 11.95 -10.07
C LEU A 107 -1.84 11.82 -11.61
N GLU A 108 -1.30 12.85 -12.27
CA GLU A 108 -1.02 12.78 -13.71
C GLU A 108 -0.03 11.65 -14.03
N LYS A 109 1.03 11.51 -13.21
CA LYS A 109 1.97 10.40 -13.33
C LYS A 109 1.26 9.05 -13.19
N ALA A 110 0.36 8.88 -12.22
CA ALA A 110 -0.42 7.65 -12.02
C ALA A 110 -1.27 7.29 -13.25
N ILE A 111 -2.02 8.27 -13.78
CA ILE A 111 -2.89 8.08 -14.96
C ILE A 111 -2.07 7.71 -16.21
N SER A 112 -0.93 8.35 -16.40
CA SER A 112 -0.07 8.12 -17.56
C SER A 112 0.41 6.66 -17.65
N GLN A 113 0.59 5.96 -16.52
CA GLN A 113 1.01 4.56 -16.51
C GLN A 113 -0.04 3.66 -17.16
N GLY A 114 -1.33 3.83 -16.81
CA GLY A 114 -2.42 3.05 -17.41
C GLY A 114 -2.49 3.22 -18.94
N ILE A 115 -2.25 4.44 -19.43
CA ILE A 115 -2.18 4.75 -20.87
C ILE A 115 -0.99 4.04 -21.51
N GLN A 116 0.20 4.13 -20.91
CA GLN A 116 1.42 3.49 -21.43
C GLN A 116 1.28 1.97 -21.51
N PHE A 117 0.73 1.32 -20.48
CA PHE A 117 0.48 -0.12 -20.49
C PHE A 117 -0.47 -0.53 -21.62
N LYS A 118 -1.55 0.25 -21.85
CA LYS A 118 -2.47 0.03 -22.97
C LYS A 118 -1.79 0.15 -24.34
N ILE A 119 -0.91 1.13 -24.53
CA ILE A 119 -0.13 1.30 -25.77
C ILE A 119 0.82 0.13 -25.97
N LYS A 120 1.55 -0.29 -24.93
CA LYS A 120 2.51 -1.40 -25.00
C LYS A 120 1.81 -2.72 -25.34
N ALA A 121 0.66 -3.00 -24.74
CA ALA A 121 -0.14 -4.19 -25.04
C ALA A 121 -0.60 -4.22 -26.51
N LYS A 122 -1.06 -3.10 -27.06
CA LYS A 122 -1.42 -3.00 -28.49
C LYS A 122 -0.24 -3.26 -29.42
N LYS A 123 0.92 -2.66 -29.15
CA LYS A 123 2.14 -2.88 -29.94
C LYS A 123 2.60 -4.34 -29.91
N LEU A 124 2.52 -4.99 -28.76
CA LEU A 124 2.91 -6.40 -28.62
C LEU A 124 2.00 -7.34 -29.43
N ASN A 125 0.70 -7.05 -29.50
CA ASN A 125 -0.25 -7.85 -30.29
C ASN A 125 -0.06 -7.65 -31.81
N LEU A 126 0.37 -6.47 -32.26
CA LEU A 126 0.67 -6.21 -33.67
C LEU A 126 1.94 -6.92 -34.17
N LEU A 127 2.86 -7.28 -33.28
CA LEU A 127 4.11 -7.98 -33.60
C LEU A 127 3.97 -9.51 -33.63
N LYS A 128 2.81 -10.05 -33.24
CA LYS A 128 2.54 -11.50 -33.18
C LYS A 128 1.72 -12.03 -34.36
N ASN A 129 1.36 -11.17 -35.31
CA ASN A 129 0.68 -11.51 -36.57
C ASN A 129 1.63 -11.23 -37.74
#